data_AF-A0A3D5EDJ7-F1
#
_entry.id   AF-A0A3D5EDJ7-F1
#
_cell.length_a   1.000
_cell.length_b   1.000
_cell.length_c   1.000
_cell.angle_alpha   90.00
_cell.angle_beta   90.00
_cell.angle_gamma   90.00
#
_symmetry.space_group_name_H-M   'P 1'
#
loop_
_entity.id
_entity.type
_entity.pdbx_description
1 polymer ?
#
loop_
_entity_poly.entity_id
_entity_poly.type
_entity_poly.pdbx_seq_one_letter_code
_entity_poly.pdbx_strand_id
1 'polypeptide(L)'
;MNQFNKPAVSITEQIGILQHRGLTIQNPERAERYLEVISYFRLSAYMRPFQKNINEQVVDHQFKDGTEFKQIVDLYAFDRELRLLIMDAIERVEVAIRATLNNVMANKHQTDDICSGSHWYLNESLFKSSYQHKRLLKEIEDKQSKESNDLQRDVKKIERTSVSA
;
A
#
# COMPACT_ATOMS: atom_id res chain seq x y z
N MET A 1 25.93 -0.63 -16.28
CA MET A 1 24.94 0.29 -15.68
C MET A 1 24.95 1.56 -16.51
N ASN A 2 23.84 1.91 -17.16
CA ASN A 2 23.75 3.22 -17.82
C ASN A 2 23.76 4.30 -16.74
N GLN A 3 24.62 5.32 -16.91
CA GLN A 3 24.75 6.41 -15.95
C GLN A 3 23.49 7.27 -15.98
N PHE A 4 22.85 7.45 -14.83
CA PHE A 4 21.65 8.29 -14.71
C PHE A 4 22.07 9.76 -14.60
N ASN A 5 21.92 10.50 -15.70
CA ASN A 5 22.42 11.87 -15.83
C ASN A 5 21.33 12.95 -15.69
N LYS A 6 20.12 12.61 -15.22
CA LYS A 6 19.06 13.62 -15.04
C LYS A 6 19.29 14.38 -13.73
N PRO A 7 19.47 15.71 -13.77
CA PRO A 7 19.63 16.51 -12.57
C PRO A 7 18.35 16.49 -11.74
N ALA A 8 18.50 16.66 -10.42
CA ALA A 8 17.37 16.90 -9.55
C ALA A 8 16.69 18.21 -9.94
N VAL A 9 15.36 18.22 -9.88
CA VAL A 9 14.52 19.38 -10.20
C VAL A 9 13.88 19.86 -8.90
N SER A 10 14.10 21.12 -8.56
CA SER A 10 13.50 21.78 -7.39
C SER A 10 11.98 21.88 -7.52
N ILE A 11 11.28 22.13 -6.40
CA ILE A 11 9.81 22.23 -6.39
C ILE A 11 9.33 23.40 -7.26
N THR A 12 10.01 24.54 -7.20
CA THR A 12 9.69 25.70 -8.04
C THR A 12 9.92 25.40 -9.54
N GLU A 13 10.98 24.68 -9.89
CA GLU A 13 11.19 24.21 -11.27
C GLU A 13 10.12 23.20 -11.70
N GLN A 14 9.66 22.33 -10.81
CA GLN A 14 8.55 21.41 -11.09
C GLN A 14 7.25 22.17 -11.40
N ILE A 15 6.94 23.24 -10.65
CA ILE A 15 5.81 24.13 -10.95
C ILE A 15 5.95 24.73 -12.34
N GLY A 16 7.13 25.25 -12.68
CA GLY A 16 7.41 25.79 -14.01
C GLY A 16 7.22 24.75 -15.11
N ILE A 17 7.67 23.51 -14.91
CA ILE A 17 7.45 22.40 -15.86
C ILE A 17 5.96 22.10 -16.04
N LEU A 18 5.19 22.08 -14.95
CA LEU A 18 3.75 21.81 -15.00
C LEU A 18 3.00 22.91 -15.77
N GLN A 19 3.31 24.18 -15.49
CA GLN A 19 2.74 25.32 -16.22
C GLN A 19 3.14 25.31 -17.70
N HIS A 20 4.39 25.02 -18.01
CA HIS A 20 4.88 24.90 -19.39
C HIS A 20 4.18 23.77 -20.16
N ARG A 21 3.74 22.72 -19.46
CA ARG A 21 2.95 21.62 -20.03
C ARG A 21 1.46 21.94 -20.15
N GLY A 22 1.04 23.18 -19.90
CA GLY A 22 -0.35 23.61 -20.02
C GLY A 22 -1.20 23.36 -18.78
N LEU A 23 -0.60 23.05 -17.62
CA LEU A 23 -1.36 22.94 -16.37
C LEU A 23 -1.64 24.33 -15.79
N THR A 24 -2.91 24.65 -15.58
CA THR A 24 -3.29 25.89 -14.89
C THR A 24 -3.07 25.77 -13.39
N ILE A 25 -2.23 26.65 -12.84
CA ILE A 25 -1.93 26.74 -11.41
C ILE A 25 -2.34 28.12 -10.92
N GLN A 26 -3.50 28.22 -10.27
CA GLN A 26 -4.03 29.50 -9.78
C GLN A 26 -3.25 30.07 -8.58
N ASN A 27 -2.74 29.19 -7.70
CA ASN A 27 -1.95 29.57 -6.54
C ASN A 27 -0.66 28.72 -6.49
N PRO A 28 0.47 29.27 -6.99
CA PRO A 28 1.75 28.57 -7.02
C PRO A 28 2.25 28.16 -5.63
N GLU A 29 2.19 29.05 -4.64
CA GLU A 29 2.67 28.74 -3.27
C GLU A 29 1.94 27.53 -2.68
N ARG A 30 0.61 27.45 -2.87
CA ARG A 30 -0.18 26.30 -2.41
C ARG A 30 0.19 25.03 -3.17
N ALA A 31 0.45 25.13 -4.48
CA ALA A 31 0.87 23.98 -5.29
C ALA A 31 2.25 23.47 -4.87
N GLU A 32 3.20 24.36 -4.53
CA GLU A 32 4.51 23.98 -3.97
C GLU A 32 4.35 23.18 -2.68
N ARG A 33 3.50 23.62 -1.74
CA ARG A 33 3.21 22.85 -0.51
C ARG A 33 2.65 21.47 -0.78
N TYR A 34 1.78 21.32 -1.78
CA TYR A 34 1.30 20.00 -2.18
C TYR A 34 2.42 19.13 -2.74
N LEU A 35 3.33 19.68 -3.56
CA LEU A 35 4.46 18.96 -4.10
C LEU A 35 5.50 18.60 -3.02
N GLU A 36 5.67 19.42 -1.99
CA GLU A 36 6.52 19.11 -0.82
C GLU A 36 6.02 17.87 -0.06
N VAL A 37 4.72 17.78 0.19
CA VAL A 37 4.15 16.74 1.07
C VAL A 37 3.74 15.49 0.30
N ILE A 38 3.13 15.64 -0.87
CA ILE A 38 2.62 14.51 -1.66
C ILE A 38 3.71 13.95 -2.59
N SER A 39 4.67 14.78 -3.00
CA SER A 39 5.65 14.56 -4.08
C SER A 39 5.07 14.65 -5.48
N TYR A 40 5.86 15.24 -6.39
CA TYR A 40 5.60 15.23 -7.83
C TYR A 40 5.38 13.82 -8.38
N PHE A 41 6.21 12.85 -7.95
CA PHE A 41 6.13 11.48 -8.44
C PHE A 41 4.76 10.84 -8.13
N ARG A 42 4.23 11.03 -6.92
CA ARG A 42 2.91 10.52 -6.56
C ARG A 42 1.81 11.21 -7.36
N LEU A 43 1.83 12.54 -7.46
CA LEU A 43 0.82 13.27 -8.25
C LEU A 43 0.90 12.95 -9.75
N SER A 44 2.07 12.52 -10.27
CA SER A 44 2.24 12.20 -11.69
C SER A 44 1.35 11.06 -12.17
N ALA A 45 1.00 10.10 -11.30
CA ALA A 45 0.04 9.06 -11.63
C ALA A 45 -1.38 9.65 -11.84
N TYR A 46 -1.76 10.62 -11.01
CA TYR A 46 -3.05 11.30 -11.08
C TYR A 46 -3.12 12.37 -12.17
N MET A 47 -1.98 12.77 -12.76
CA MET A 47 -1.91 13.65 -13.93
C MET A 47 -2.32 12.93 -15.22
N ARG A 48 -2.15 11.61 -15.32
CA ARG A 48 -2.35 10.84 -16.56
C ARG A 48 -3.72 11.03 -17.21
N PRO A 49 -4.85 11.00 -16.48
CA PRO A 49 -6.17 11.21 -17.08
C PRO A 49 -6.35 12.58 -17.72
N PHE A 50 -5.57 13.57 -17.29
CA PHE A 50 -5.61 14.95 -17.75
C PHE A 50 -4.59 15.27 -18.85
N GLN A 51 -3.70 14.33 -19.18
CA GLN A 51 -2.74 14.49 -20.28
C GLN A 51 -3.40 14.22 -21.64
N LYS A 52 -2.87 14.87 -22.68
CA LYS A 52 -3.27 14.62 -24.07
C LYS A 52 -2.69 13.26 -24.49
N ASN A 53 -3.54 12.36 -24.98
CA ASN A 53 -3.08 11.11 -25.58
C ASN A 53 -2.72 11.39 -27.04
N ILE A 54 -1.42 11.42 -27.37
CA ILE A 54 -0.94 11.58 -28.74
C ILE A 54 -0.50 10.21 -29.25
N ASN A 55 -1.48 9.33 -29.51
CA ASN A 55 -1.32 7.95 -29.98
C ASN A 55 -0.60 7.01 -28.99
N GLU A 56 -0.85 5.71 -29.13
CA GLU A 56 -0.37 4.65 -28.20
C GLU A 56 1.17 4.57 -28.05
N GLN A 57 1.92 5.31 -28.88
CA GLN A 57 3.38 5.28 -28.92
C GLN A 57 4.06 6.58 -28.44
N VAL A 58 3.34 7.70 -28.29
CA VAL A 58 3.93 8.97 -27.84
C VAL A 58 3.09 9.58 -26.72
N VAL A 59 3.52 9.35 -25.48
CA VAL A 59 2.97 10.07 -24.33
C VAL A 59 3.55 11.48 -24.35
N ASP A 60 2.80 12.42 -24.91
CA ASP A 60 3.07 13.82 -24.65
C ASP A 60 2.65 14.16 -23.22
N HIS A 61 3.53 14.82 -22.49
CA HIS A 61 3.27 15.23 -21.11
C HIS A 61 2.39 16.49 -21.02
N GLN A 62 1.94 17.02 -22.16
CA GLN A 62 1.03 18.15 -22.25
C GLN A 62 -0.35 17.82 -21.65
N PHE A 63 -0.89 18.75 -20.90
CA PHE A 63 -2.22 18.68 -20.31
C PHE A 63 -3.29 19.09 -21.32
N LYS A 64 -4.50 18.56 -21.15
CA LYS A 64 -5.70 19.00 -21.87
C LYS A 64 -6.00 20.46 -21.50
N ASP A 65 -6.54 21.21 -22.45
CA ASP A 65 -6.80 22.63 -22.25
C ASP A 65 -7.80 22.84 -21.10
N GLY A 66 -7.53 23.81 -20.22
CA GLY A 66 -8.33 24.08 -19.03
C GLY A 66 -8.12 23.11 -17.87
N THR A 67 -7.14 22.21 -17.94
CA THR A 67 -6.78 21.36 -16.78
C THR A 67 -6.18 22.23 -15.68
N GLU A 68 -6.73 22.12 -14.48
CA GLU A 68 -6.22 22.81 -13.29
C GLU A 68 -5.51 21.85 -12.33
N PHE A 69 -4.47 22.34 -11.66
CA PHE A 69 -3.77 21.58 -10.61
C PHE A 69 -4.73 21.12 -9.49
N LYS A 70 -5.77 21.91 -9.20
CA LYS A 70 -6.81 21.55 -8.24
C LYS A 70 -7.49 20.22 -8.59
N GLN A 71 -7.79 19.98 -9.86
CA GLN A 71 -8.46 18.74 -10.30
C GLN A 71 -7.60 17.50 -10.05
N ILE A 72 -6.28 17.62 -10.20
CA ILE A 72 -5.34 16.53 -9.90
C ILE A 72 -5.30 16.24 -8.40
N VAL A 73 -5.26 17.30 -7.58
CA VAL A 73 -5.27 17.17 -6.11
C VAL A 73 -6.59 16.60 -5.62
N ASP A 74 -7.72 17.02 -6.18
CA ASP A 74 -9.04 16.49 -5.84
C ASP A 74 -9.14 15.00 -6.18
N LEU A 75 -8.62 14.57 -7.34
CA LEU A 75 -8.58 13.16 -7.71
C LEU A 75 -7.72 12.33 -6.75
N TYR A 76 -6.56 12.86 -6.34
CA TYR A 76 -5.73 12.24 -5.31
C TYR A 76 -6.45 12.14 -3.96
N ALA A 77 -7.12 13.19 -3.52
CA ALA A 77 -7.85 13.22 -2.26
C ALA A 77 -9.00 12.20 -2.28
N PHE A 78 -9.74 12.13 -3.38
CA PHE A 78 -10.79 11.14 -3.59
C PHE A 78 -10.26 9.71 -3.51
N ASP A 79 -9.16 9.37 -4.22
CA ASP A 79 -8.55 8.03 -4.15
C ASP A 79 -8.12 7.67 -2.72
N ARG A 80 -7.55 8.64 -2.00
CA ARG A 80 -7.17 8.44 -0.59
C ARG A 80 -8.39 8.13 0.28
N GLU A 81 -9.48 8.89 0.15
CA GLU A 81 -10.71 8.67 0.92
C GLU A 81 -11.37 7.34 0.57
N LEU A 82 -11.44 7.02 -0.72
CA LEU A 82 -11.95 5.73 -1.21
C LEU A 82 -11.12 4.58 -0.64
N ARG A 83 -9.79 4.69 -0.65
CA ARG A 83 -8.91 3.66 -0.08
C ARG A 83 -9.18 3.42 1.39
N LEU A 84 -9.45 4.46 2.17
CA LEU A 84 -9.77 4.31 3.59
C LEU A 84 -11.09 3.58 3.80
N LEU A 85 -12.13 3.92 3.02
CA LEU A 85 -13.42 3.23 3.06
C LEU A 85 -13.29 1.75 2.65
N ILE A 86 -12.51 1.48 1.60
CA ILE A 86 -12.27 0.11 1.14
C ILE A 86 -11.51 -0.69 2.21
N MET A 87 -10.50 -0.09 2.86
CA MET A 87 -9.74 -0.77 3.92
C MET A 87 -10.63 -1.12 5.12
N ASP A 88 -11.50 -0.21 5.58
CA ASP A 88 -12.48 -0.50 6.63
C ASP A 88 -13.42 -1.65 6.24
N ALA A 89 -13.88 -1.68 4.99
CA ALA A 89 -14.73 -2.77 4.50
C ALA A 89 -13.98 -4.11 4.42
N ILE A 90 -12.75 -4.12 3.90
CA ILE A 90 -11.92 -5.32 3.79
C ILE A 90 -11.62 -5.90 5.18
N GLU A 91 -11.34 -5.06 6.17
CA GLU A 91 -11.06 -5.50 7.54
C GLU A 91 -12.22 -6.32 8.11
N ARG A 92 -13.47 -5.84 7.96
CA ARG A 92 -14.66 -6.56 8.43
C ARG A 92 -14.86 -7.89 7.70
N VAL A 93 -14.64 -7.91 6.39
CA VAL A 93 -14.74 -9.12 5.57
C VAL A 93 -13.67 -10.14 5.97
N GLU A 94 -12.44 -9.70 6.21
CA GLU A 94 -11.34 -10.57 6.63
C GLU A 94 -11.67 -11.26 7.96
N VAL A 95 -12.11 -10.49 8.96
CA VAL A 95 -12.49 -11.02 10.28
C VAL A 95 -13.64 -12.01 10.14
N ALA A 96 -14.68 -11.67 9.37
CA ALA A 96 -15.82 -12.54 9.15
C ALA A 96 -15.44 -13.86 8.47
N ILE A 97 -14.61 -13.82 7.43
CA ILE A 97 -14.13 -15.03 6.73
C ILE A 97 -13.30 -15.89 7.68
N ARG A 98 -12.34 -15.30 8.41
CA ARG A 98 -11.48 -16.00 9.35
C ARG A 98 -12.29 -16.68 10.46
N ALA A 99 -13.24 -15.95 11.05
CA ALA A 99 -14.11 -16.46 12.09
C ALA A 99 -15.00 -17.60 11.57
N THR A 100 -15.64 -17.41 10.41
CA THR A 100 -16.50 -18.43 9.80
C THR A 100 -15.72 -19.70 9.48
N LEU A 101 -14.55 -19.56 8.85
CA LEU A 101 -13.70 -20.69 8.52
C LEU A 101 -13.28 -21.46 9.77
N ASN A 102 -12.77 -20.76 10.79
CA ASN A 102 -12.33 -21.42 12.01
C ASN A 102 -13.49 -22.05 12.79
N ASN A 103 -14.63 -21.37 12.90
CA ASN A 103 -15.80 -21.92 13.60
C ASN A 103 -16.32 -23.20 12.92
N VAL A 104 -16.26 -23.29 11.59
CA VAL A 104 -16.65 -24.50 10.87
C VAL A 104 -15.57 -25.57 11.00
N MET A 105 -14.32 -25.25 10.64
CA MET A 105 -13.25 -26.23 10.56
C MET A 105 -12.87 -26.79 11.94
N ALA A 106 -12.78 -25.94 12.95
CA ALA A 106 -12.42 -26.39 14.30
C ALA A 106 -13.47 -27.33 14.87
N ASN A 107 -14.76 -26.97 14.80
CA ASN A 107 -15.81 -27.82 15.33
C ASN A 107 -15.97 -29.13 14.52
N LYS A 108 -15.84 -29.06 13.19
CA LYS A 108 -15.97 -30.25 12.33
C LYS A 108 -14.83 -31.24 12.49
N HIS A 109 -13.62 -30.75 12.75
CA HIS A 109 -12.40 -31.55 12.84
C HIS A 109 -11.84 -31.60 14.26
N GLN A 110 -12.67 -31.45 15.29
CA GLN A 110 -12.25 -31.63 16.67
C GLN A 110 -12.08 -33.13 16.97
N THR A 111 -10.87 -33.53 17.34
CA THR A 111 -10.55 -34.89 17.80
C THR A 111 -9.58 -34.82 18.98
N ASP A 112 -9.04 -35.96 19.42
CA ASP A 112 -7.98 -36.02 20.43
C ASP A 112 -6.58 -35.74 19.85
N ASP A 113 -6.46 -35.53 18.52
CA ASP A 113 -5.20 -35.22 17.85
C ASP A 113 -4.79 -33.75 18.07
N ILE A 114 -3.48 -33.50 18.17
CA ILE A 114 -2.93 -32.15 18.40
C ILE A 114 -3.11 -31.21 17.19
N CYS A 115 -3.20 -31.77 15.98
CA CYS A 115 -3.46 -31.08 14.71
C CYS A 115 -4.96 -31.04 14.39
N SER A 116 -5.81 -30.97 15.41
CA SER A 116 -7.27 -30.95 15.31
C SER A 116 -7.84 -29.66 15.91
N GLY A 117 -9.16 -29.44 15.79
CA GLY A 117 -9.82 -28.30 16.41
C GLY A 117 -9.27 -26.96 15.90
N SER A 118 -8.87 -26.07 16.82
CA SER A 118 -8.28 -24.77 16.49
C SER A 118 -6.99 -24.86 15.65
N HIS A 119 -6.32 -26.02 15.64
CA HIS A 119 -5.10 -26.28 14.91
C HIS A 119 -5.33 -27.09 13.62
N TRP A 120 -6.56 -27.16 13.12
CA TRP A 120 -6.93 -27.92 11.91
C TRP A 120 -6.01 -27.64 10.70
N TYR A 121 -5.49 -26.42 10.58
CA TYR A 121 -4.62 -26.02 9.46
C TYR A 121 -3.25 -26.73 9.46
N LEU A 122 -2.85 -27.36 10.57
CA LEU A 122 -1.66 -28.21 10.63
C LEU A 122 -1.87 -29.58 9.98
N ASN A 123 -3.12 -30.01 9.79
CA ASN A 123 -3.43 -31.30 9.21
C ASN A 123 -3.42 -31.22 7.67
N GLU A 124 -2.34 -31.71 7.06
CA GLU A 124 -2.14 -31.74 5.60
C GLU A 124 -3.28 -32.48 4.86
N SER A 125 -3.91 -33.48 5.49
CA SER A 125 -4.99 -34.27 4.86
C SER A 125 -6.27 -33.47 4.60
N LEU A 126 -6.44 -32.31 5.25
CA LEU A 126 -7.55 -31.39 5.01
C LEU A 126 -7.35 -30.50 3.79
N PHE A 127 -6.16 -30.53 3.17
CA PHE A 127 -5.81 -29.75 2.00
C PHE A 127 -5.81 -30.62 0.74
N LYS A 128 -5.97 -29.98 -0.42
CA LYS A 128 -5.80 -30.66 -1.71
C LYS A 128 -4.36 -31.13 -1.85
N SER A 129 -4.14 -32.31 -2.41
CA SER A 129 -2.79 -32.86 -2.65
C SER A 129 -1.89 -31.98 -3.51
N SER A 130 -2.46 -31.14 -4.39
CA SER A 130 -1.74 -30.17 -5.20
C SER A 130 -1.36 -28.89 -4.44
N TYR A 131 -1.91 -28.68 -3.23
CA TYR A 131 -1.65 -27.50 -2.43
C TYR A 131 -0.31 -27.65 -1.71
N GLN A 132 0.52 -26.60 -1.77
CA GLN A 132 1.83 -26.60 -1.11
C GLN A 132 1.68 -26.34 0.39
N HIS A 133 1.13 -27.30 1.14
CA HIS A 133 0.86 -27.16 2.59
C HIS A 133 2.13 -26.82 3.39
N LYS A 134 3.26 -27.47 3.06
CA LYS A 134 4.56 -27.16 3.68
C LYS A 134 4.99 -25.71 3.49
N ARG A 135 4.65 -25.10 2.35
CA ARG A 135 4.94 -23.69 2.08
C ARG A 135 4.07 -22.79 2.98
N LEU A 136 2.79 -23.10 3.14
CA LEU A 136 1.91 -22.39 4.07
C LEU A 136 2.50 -22.40 5.49
N LEU A 137 2.87 -23.58 5.99
CA LEU A 137 3.44 -23.71 7.34
C LEU A 137 4.73 -22.91 7.50
N LYS A 138 5.62 -22.98 6.51
CA LYS A 138 6.86 -22.18 6.51
C LYS A 138 6.58 -20.67 6.54
N GLU A 139 5.63 -20.19 5.73
CA GLU A 139 5.27 -18.77 5.71
C GLU A 139 4.65 -18.31 7.05
N ILE A 140 3.92 -19.19 7.75
CA ILE A 140 3.39 -18.91 9.09
C ILE A 140 4.54 -18.84 10.12
N GLU A 141 5.46 -19.81 10.09
CA GLU A 141 6.61 -19.89 11.00
C GLU A 141 7.56 -18.68 10.83
N ASP A 142 7.86 -18.30 9.60
CA ASP A 142 8.70 -17.15 9.27
C ASP A 142 8.09 -15.85 9.82
N LYS A 143 6.76 -15.68 9.68
CA LYS A 143 6.04 -14.52 10.22
C LYS A 143 6.04 -14.52 11.74
N GLN A 144 5.70 -15.63 12.40
CA GLN A 144 5.71 -15.71 13.86
C GLN A 144 7.10 -15.42 14.43
N SER A 145 8.15 -15.96 13.81
CA SER A 145 9.54 -15.73 14.22
C SER A 145 9.93 -14.26 14.09
N LYS A 146 9.51 -13.60 12.99
CA LYS A 146 9.77 -12.18 12.78
C LYS A 146 9.09 -11.32 13.85
N GLU A 147 7.78 -11.51 14.07
CA GLU A 147 7.01 -10.74 15.06
C GLU A 147 7.54 -10.96 16.48
N SER A 148 7.91 -12.19 16.84
CA SER A 148 8.54 -12.49 18.13
C SER A 148 9.86 -11.75 18.33
N ASN A 149 10.70 -11.72 17.29
CA ASN A 149 11.97 -10.98 17.33
C ASN A 149 11.75 -9.47 17.46
N ASP A 150 10.79 -8.91 16.74
CA ASP A 150 10.48 -7.47 16.79
C ASP A 150 9.93 -7.09 18.17
N LEU A 151 9.01 -7.88 18.74
CA LEU A 151 8.52 -7.70 20.11
C LEU A 151 9.68 -7.75 21.14
N GLN A 152 10.59 -8.71 21.02
CA GLN A 152 11.75 -8.79 21.93
C GLN A 152 12.66 -7.56 21.83
N ARG A 153 12.81 -6.97 20.64
CA ARG A 153 13.58 -5.72 20.46
C ARG A 153 12.89 -4.56 21.15
N ASP A 154 11.57 -4.44 21.00
CA ASP A 154 10.79 -3.37 21.61
C ASP A 154 10.81 -3.45 23.14
N VAL A 155 10.65 -4.64 23.71
CA VAL A 155 10.77 -4.88 25.17
C VAL A 155 12.14 -4.43 25.68
N LYS A 156 13.23 -4.86 25.02
CA LYS A 156 14.60 -4.45 25.40
C LYS A 156 14.82 -2.94 25.30
N LYS A 157 14.17 -2.28 24.34
CA LYS A 157 14.27 -0.82 24.18
C LYS A 157 13.55 -0.10 25.32
N ILE A 158 12.34 -0.55 25.68
CA ILE A 158 11.56 -0.02 26.80
C ILE A 158 12.36 -0.16 28.10
N GLU A 159 12.88 -1.35 28.40
CA GLU A 159 13.66 -1.63 29.61
C GLU A 159 14.87 -0.67 29.76
N ARG A 160 15.61 -0.45 28.66
CA ARG A 160 16.76 0.47 28.65
C ARG A 160 16.36 1.93 28.91
N THR A 161 15.23 2.36 28.36
CA THR A 161 14.72 3.72 28.58
C THR A 161 14.20 3.91 30.00
N SER A 162 13.54 2.91 30.59
CA SER A 162 13.06 2.96 31.98
C SER A 162 14.17 2.88 33.04
N VAL A 163 15.32 2.29 32.73
CA VAL A 163 16.48 2.22 33.64
C VAL A 163 17.33 3.50 33.60
N SER A 164 17.13 4.35 32.58
CA SER A 164 17.86 5.61 32.39
C SER A 164 17.11 6.86 32.89
N ALA A 165 15.95 6.68 33.53
CA ALA A 165 15.11 7.72 34.13
C ALA A 165 15.08 7.56 35.67
#